data_AF-A0A117QX45-F1
#
_entry.id   AF-A0A117QX45-F1
#
_cell.length_a   1.000
_cell.length_b   1.000
_cell.length_c   1.000
_cell.angle_alpha   90.00
_cell.angle_beta   90.00
_cell.angle_gamma   90.00
#
_symmetry.space_group_name_H-M   'P 1'
#
loop_
_entity.id
_entity.type
_entity.pdbx_description
1 polymer ?
#
loop_
_entity_poly.entity_id
_entity_poly.type
_entity_poly.pdbx_seq_one_letter_code
_entity_poly.pdbx_strand_id
1 'polypeptide(L)'
;MAGRITPASLATAAKLNRIWVKKATELGLISPASLDGEDVIVVQVLAVVDQLVWPGNKRSRSQSRTLEVGLPLVVNTARDSITDIRTTRDTVLWVVQDEVPKVTNTLGERAQYVIDVLGRRCAYAIPLGEWIATLPKGYEVPATHRLAGQGVVASASADTATEDPGLDQSAAA
;
A
#
# COMPACT_ATOMS: atom_id res chain seq x y z
N MET A 1 -21.63 14.93 4.47
CA MET A 1 -21.69 15.03 2.99
C MET A 1 -20.34 14.60 2.46
N ALA A 2 -20.22 13.40 1.87
CA ALA A 2 -18.99 13.02 1.18
C ALA A 2 -18.86 13.89 -0.07
N GLY A 3 -17.83 14.75 -0.12
CA GLY A 3 -17.57 15.57 -1.30
C GLY A 3 -17.27 14.68 -2.49
N ARG A 4 -17.80 15.01 -3.66
CA ARG A 4 -17.53 14.25 -4.90
C ARG A 4 -16.02 14.21 -5.14
N ILE A 5 -15.47 13.00 -5.21
CA ILE A 5 -14.05 12.81 -5.53
C ILE A 5 -13.81 13.24 -6.97
N THR A 6 -12.83 14.12 -7.18
CA THR A 6 -12.40 14.60 -8.49
C THR A 6 -11.05 13.98 -8.84
N PRO A 7 -10.67 13.90 -10.14
CA PRO A 7 -9.35 13.41 -10.52
C PRO A 7 -8.19 14.18 -9.85
N ALA A 8 -8.39 15.48 -9.58
CA ALA A 8 -7.41 16.32 -8.91
C ALA A 8 -7.29 16.00 -7.40
N SER A 9 -8.43 15.80 -6.73
CA SER A 9 -8.43 15.45 -5.30
C SER A 9 -7.91 14.02 -5.09
N LEU A 10 -8.21 13.10 -6.01
CA LEU A 10 -7.68 11.73 -6.01
C LEU A 10 -6.17 11.71 -6.19
N ALA A 11 -5.62 12.46 -7.17
CA ALA A 11 -4.17 12.58 -7.34
C ALA A 11 -3.49 13.11 -6.07
N THR A 12 -4.13 14.07 -5.41
CA THR A 12 -3.63 14.66 -4.15
C THR A 12 -3.67 13.63 -3.02
N ALA A 13 -4.77 12.87 -2.89
CA ALA A 13 -4.90 11.79 -1.90
C ALA A 13 -3.85 10.68 -2.14
N ALA A 14 -3.59 10.34 -3.40
CA ALA A 14 -2.55 9.39 -3.80
C ALA A 14 -1.12 9.94 -3.61
N LYS A 15 -0.95 11.24 -3.35
CA LYS A 15 0.34 11.95 -3.31
C LYS A 15 1.12 11.84 -4.64
N LEU A 16 0.40 11.84 -5.76
CA LEU A 16 0.94 11.66 -7.10
C LEU A 16 0.54 12.80 -8.04
N ASN A 17 1.25 12.92 -9.16
CA ASN A 17 0.88 13.85 -10.22
C ASN A 17 -0.40 13.37 -10.93
N ARG A 18 -1.27 14.30 -11.34
CA ARG A 18 -2.52 14.05 -12.10
C ARG A 18 -2.31 13.25 -13.38
N ILE A 19 -1.10 13.25 -13.94
CA ILE A 19 -0.72 12.42 -15.08
C ILE A 19 -0.99 10.93 -14.80
N TRP A 20 -0.77 10.46 -13.57
CA TRP A 20 -1.03 9.06 -13.19
C TRP A 20 -2.50 8.70 -13.19
N VAL A 21 -3.36 9.62 -12.75
CA VAL A 21 -4.82 9.45 -12.80
C VAL A 21 -5.29 9.40 -14.25
N LYS A 22 -4.78 10.30 -15.11
CA LYS A 22 -5.08 10.29 -16.55
C LYS A 22 -4.65 8.95 -17.19
N LYS A 23 -3.44 8.49 -16.90
CA LYS A 23 -2.91 7.22 -17.39
C LYS A 23 -3.75 6.03 -16.91
N ALA A 24 -4.17 6.01 -15.64
CA ALA A 24 -5.06 4.98 -15.11
C ALA A 24 -6.42 4.94 -15.83
N THR A 25 -6.99 6.11 -16.15
CA THR A 25 -8.22 6.21 -16.93
C THR A 25 -8.03 5.77 -18.38
N GLU A 26 -6.94 6.15 -19.03
CA GLU A 26 -6.63 5.74 -20.41
C GLU A 26 -6.42 4.22 -20.53
N LEU A 27 -5.88 3.60 -19.48
CA LEU A 27 -5.74 2.14 -19.37
C LEU A 27 -7.04 1.44 -18.94
N GLY A 28 -8.13 2.18 -18.68
CA GLY A 28 -9.40 1.62 -18.24
C GLY A 28 -9.39 1.02 -16.83
N LEU A 29 -8.37 1.34 -16.02
CA LEU A 29 -8.22 0.80 -14.65
C LEU A 29 -9.18 1.49 -13.67
N ILE A 30 -9.44 2.77 -13.89
CA ILE A 30 -10.34 3.59 -13.05
C ILE A 30 -11.39 4.28 -13.92
N SER A 31 -12.59 4.46 -13.37
CA SER A 31 -13.69 5.14 -14.05
C SER A 31 -13.85 6.57 -13.54
N PRO A 32 -13.71 7.61 -14.39
CA PRO A 32 -13.82 9.00 -13.96
C PRO A 32 -15.24 9.38 -13.50
N ALA A 33 -16.25 8.55 -13.82
CA ALA A 33 -17.63 8.77 -13.40
C ALA A 33 -17.89 8.35 -11.94
N SER A 34 -17.08 7.44 -11.39
CA SER A 34 -17.32 6.79 -10.11
C SER A 34 -16.01 6.60 -9.35
N LEU A 35 -15.35 7.72 -9.02
CA LEU A 35 -14.10 7.69 -8.27
C LEU A 35 -14.33 7.43 -6.79
N ASP A 36 -13.52 6.56 -6.20
CA ASP A 36 -13.60 6.18 -4.79
C ASP A 36 -12.22 6.12 -4.09
N GLY A 37 -12.20 5.59 -2.86
CA GLY A 37 -10.97 5.38 -2.10
C GLY A 37 -10.10 4.24 -2.62
N GLU A 38 -10.70 3.25 -3.27
CA GLU A 38 -9.98 2.12 -3.87
C GLU A 38 -9.13 2.60 -5.05
N ASP A 39 -9.68 3.51 -5.86
CA ASP A 39 -8.98 4.12 -6.99
C ASP A 39 -7.71 4.89 -6.58
N VAL A 40 -7.65 5.41 -5.34
CA VAL A 40 -6.42 6.03 -4.80
C VAL A 40 -5.29 5.01 -4.74
N ILE A 41 -5.59 3.82 -4.19
CA ILE A 41 -4.61 2.73 -4.04
C ILE A 41 -4.24 2.17 -5.42
N VAL A 42 -5.21 1.99 -6.31
CA VAL A 42 -4.98 1.53 -7.69
C VAL A 42 -4.00 2.46 -8.43
N VAL A 43 -4.18 3.77 -8.31
CA VAL A 43 -3.27 4.75 -8.94
C VAL A 43 -1.87 4.70 -8.32
N GLN A 44 -1.75 4.48 -7.01
CA GLN A 44 -0.45 4.31 -6.35
C GLN A 44 0.27 3.04 -6.80
N VAL A 45 -0.45 1.91 -6.90
CA VAL A 45 0.08 0.65 -7.41
C VAL A 45 0.54 0.80 -8.86
N LEU A 46 -0.28 1.41 -9.72
CA LEU A 46 0.08 1.70 -11.11
C LEU A 46 1.40 2.48 -11.20
N ALA A 47 1.54 3.55 -10.41
CA ALA A 47 2.75 4.37 -10.42
C ALA A 47 4.00 3.60 -9.99
N VAL A 48 3.91 2.83 -8.89
CA VAL A 48 5.02 1.99 -8.42
C VAL A 48 5.41 0.94 -9.46
N VAL A 49 4.43 0.25 -10.02
CA VAL A 49 4.67 -0.83 -10.97
C VAL A 49 5.29 -0.31 -12.27
N ASP A 50 4.77 0.80 -12.79
CA ASP A 50 5.25 1.41 -14.03
C ASP A 50 6.61 2.12 -13.88
N GLN A 51 6.95 2.64 -12.70
CA GLN A 51 8.23 3.32 -12.49
C GLN A 51 9.34 2.41 -12.00
N LEU A 52 9.04 1.51 -11.06
CA LEU A 52 10.06 0.75 -10.33
C LEU A 52 10.18 -0.69 -10.86
N VAL A 53 9.05 -1.37 -11.04
CA VAL A 53 9.05 -2.77 -11.47
C VAL A 53 9.40 -2.88 -12.95
N TRP A 54 8.87 -1.99 -13.79
CA TRP A 54 9.15 -1.96 -15.21
C TRP A 54 9.48 -0.55 -15.69
N PRO A 55 10.73 -0.06 -15.62
CA PRO A 55 11.07 1.29 -16.11
C PRO A 55 10.94 1.43 -17.65
N GLY A 56 10.47 2.59 -18.12
CA GLY A 56 10.01 2.88 -19.48
C GLY A 56 11.02 2.94 -20.64
N ASN A 57 12.32 2.77 -20.42
CA ASN A 57 13.30 3.08 -21.47
C ASN A 57 13.74 1.86 -22.29
N LYS A 58 13.37 1.88 -23.58
CA LYS A 58 13.80 0.99 -24.67
C LYS A 58 13.63 -0.51 -24.36
N ARG A 59 12.38 -0.98 -24.38
CA ARG A 59 12.04 -2.37 -24.09
C ARG A 59 12.02 -3.25 -25.33
N SER A 60 12.45 -4.49 -25.16
CA SER A 60 12.33 -5.54 -26.18
C SER A 60 10.87 -5.94 -26.42
N ARG A 61 10.54 -6.40 -27.63
CA ARG A 61 9.18 -6.78 -28.04
C ARG A 61 8.56 -7.87 -27.13
N SER A 62 9.38 -8.75 -26.55
CA SER A 62 8.92 -9.77 -25.58
C SER A 62 8.48 -9.14 -24.25
N GLN A 63 9.28 -8.22 -23.71
CA GLN A 63 8.97 -7.51 -22.46
C GLN A 63 7.71 -6.66 -22.59
N SER A 64 7.45 -6.09 -23.78
CA SER A 64 6.19 -5.36 -24.02
C SER A 64 4.95 -6.25 -23.89
N ARG A 65 5.00 -7.51 -24.35
CA ARG A 65 3.88 -8.47 -24.23
C ARG A 65 3.66 -8.94 -22.80
N THR A 66 4.73 -9.22 -22.06
CA THR A 66 4.60 -9.58 -20.64
C THR A 66 4.03 -8.42 -19.83
N LEU A 67 4.34 -7.17 -20.21
CA LEU A 67 3.77 -5.96 -19.60
C LEU A 67 2.28 -5.75 -19.91
N GLU A 68 1.86 -5.99 -21.16
CA GLU A 68 0.44 -5.91 -21.56
C GLU A 68 -0.45 -6.80 -20.68
N VAL A 69 0.08 -7.94 -20.23
CA VAL A 69 -0.64 -8.85 -19.32
C VAL A 69 -0.33 -8.54 -17.85
N GLY A 70 0.92 -8.22 -17.53
CA GLY A 70 1.42 -8.10 -16.16
C GLY A 70 0.90 -6.88 -15.42
N LEU A 71 0.87 -5.71 -16.05
CA LEU A 71 0.43 -4.49 -15.36
C LEU A 71 -1.07 -4.55 -14.96
N PRO A 72 -2.00 -4.89 -15.86
CA PRO A 72 -3.40 -5.08 -15.48
C PRO A 72 -3.58 -6.19 -14.44
N LEU A 73 -2.81 -7.27 -14.52
CA LEU A 73 -2.87 -8.37 -13.54
C LEU A 73 -2.47 -7.92 -12.13
N VAL A 74 -1.39 -7.17 -12.00
CA VAL A 74 -0.93 -6.61 -10.70
C VAL A 74 -1.98 -5.67 -10.13
N VAL A 75 -2.54 -4.79 -10.96
CA VAL A 75 -3.56 -3.84 -10.53
C VAL A 75 -4.85 -4.56 -10.10
N ASN A 76 -5.31 -5.55 -10.85
CA ASN A 76 -6.50 -6.34 -10.48
C ASN A 76 -6.26 -7.14 -9.21
N THR A 77 -5.07 -7.72 -9.03
CA THR A 77 -4.71 -8.43 -7.79
C THR A 77 -4.71 -7.47 -6.59
N ALA A 78 -4.27 -6.23 -6.79
CA ALA A 78 -4.37 -5.19 -5.76
C ALA A 78 -5.83 -4.87 -5.44
N ARG A 79 -6.67 -4.67 -6.45
CA ARG A 79 -8.13 -4.43 -6.32
C ARG A 79 -8.83 -5.54 -5.56
N ASP A 80 -8.61 -6.79 -5.95
CA ASP A 80 -9.15 -7.96 -5.27
C ASP A 80 -8.74 -7.97 -3.79
N SER A 81 -7.47 -7.67 -3.51
CA SER A 81 -6.97 -7.55 -2.13
C SER A 81 -7.66 -6.43 -1.36
N ILE A 82 -7.83 -5.24 -1.94
CA ILE A 82 -8.47 -4.11 -1.25
C ILE A 82 -9.90 -4.46 -0.82
N THR A 83 -10.61 -5.25 -1.62
CA THR A 83 -11.97 -5.71 -1.31
C THR A 83 -12.05 -6.98 -0.44
N ASP A 84 -10.93 -7.68 -0.25
CA ASP A 84 -10.88 -8.93 0.52
C ASP A 84 -11.03 -8.69 2.03
N ILE A 85 -11.92 -9.44 2.66
CA ILE A 85 -12.12 -9.47 4.11
C ILE A 85 -10.92 -10.04 4.89
N ARG A 86 -9.93 -10.63 4.21
CA ARG A 86 -8.67 -11.06 4.82
C ARG A 86 -7.63 -9.95 4.89
N THR A 87 -7.88 -8.80 4.25
CA THR A 87 -6.91 -7.70 4.20
C THR A 87 -6.70 -7.07 5.56
N THR A 88 -5.45 -7.07 6.00
CA THR A 88 -5.01 -6.49 7.27
C THR A 88 -4.03 -5.35 7.01
N ARG A 89 -3.59 -4.67 8.08
CA ARG A 89 -2.50 -3.69 7.98
C ARG A 89 -1.19 -4.33 7.50
N ASP A 90 -1.04 -5.63 7.75
CA ASP A 90 0.07 -6.46 7.27
C ASP A 90 -0.16 -7.04 5.87
N THR A 91 -1.13 -6.55 5.08
CA THR A 91 -1.25 -6.98 3.69
C THR A 91 -0.16 -6.37 2.80
N VAL A 92 0.58 -7.21 2.09
CA VAL A 92 1.57 -6.84 1.06
C VAL A 92 1.23 -7.55 -0.24
N LEU A 93 1.33 -6.79 -1.33
CA LEU A 93 1.35 -7.28 -2.70
C LEU A 93 2.80 -7.39 -3.17
N TRP A 94 3.22 -8.61 -3.45
CA TRP A 94 4.52 -8.95 -3.99
C TRP A 94 4.47 -8.95 -5.51
N VAL A 95 5.36 -8.19 -6.13
CA VAL A 95 5.50 -8.11 -7.57
C VAL A 95 6.91 -8.56 -7.94
N VAL A 96 6.98 -9.67 -8.68
CA VAL A 96 8.21 -10.22 -9.24
C VAL A 96 8.07 -10.13 -10.76
N GLN A 97 9.15 -9.73 -11.45
CA GLN A 97 9.14 -9.71 -12.91
C GLN A 97 8.90 -11.13 -13.43
N ASP A 98 8.04 -11.24 -14.46
CA ASP A 98 7.68 -12.48 -15.13
C ASP A 98 6.93 -13.53 -14.27
N GLU A 99 6.44 -13.15 -13.08
CA GLU A 99 5.58 -14.01 -12.26
C GLU A 99 4.21 -13.39 -11.99
N VAL A 100 3.27 -14.25 -11.60
CA VAL A 100 1.97 -13.81 -11.12
C VAL A 100 2.16 -13.10 -9.77
N PRO A 101 1.59 -11.90 -9.59
CA PRO A 101 1.64 -11.19 -8.32
C PRO A 101 1.05 -12.04 -7.19
N LYS A 102 1.64 -11.92 -6.00
CA LYS A 102 1.22 -12.67 -4.81
C LYS A 102 0.85 -11.75 -3.67
N VAL A 103 -0.19 -12.10 -2.93
CA VAL A 103 -0.64 -11.35 -1.75
C VAL A 103 -0.38 -12.18 -0.50
N THR A 104 0.13 -11.52 0.53
CA THR A 104 0.29 -12.07 1.89
C THR A 104 -0.36 -11.11 2.86
N ASN A 105 -1.16 -11.62 3.79
CA ASN A 105 -2.03 -10.83 4.69
C ASN A 105 -1.52 -10.76 6.12
N THR A 106 -0.49 -11.53 6.48
CA THR A 106 0.07 -11.54 7.84
C THR A 106 1.60 -11.48 7.81
N LEU A 107 2.22 -11.07 8.92
CA LEU A 107 3.67 -11.09 9.07
C LEU A 107 4.27 -12.50 8.88
N GLY A 108 3.59 -13.53 9.38
CA GLY A 108 4.02 -14.92 9.21
C GLY A 108 4.01 -15.38 7.75
N GLU A 109 2.93 -15.07 7.02
CA GLU A 109 2.83 -15.37 5.58
C GLU A 109 3.90 -14.61 4.78
N ARG A 110 4.19 -13.34 5.12
CA ARG A 110 5.27 -12.55 4.51
C ARG A 110 6.63 -13.22 4.71
N ALA A 111 6.97 -13.58 5.96
CA ALA A 111 8.24 -14.20 6.28
C ALA A 111 8.40 -15.54 5.55
N GLN A 112 7.36 -16.37 5.56
CA GLN A 112 7.35 -17.64 4.87
C GLN A 112 7.52 -17.47 3.35
N TYR A 113 6.81 -16.52 2.74
CA TYR A 113 6.95 -16.25 1.30
C TYR A 113 8.37 -15.81 0.92
N VAL A 114 9.01 -14.98 1.75
CA VAL A 114 10.41 -14.58 1.54
C VAL A 114 11.36 -15.77 1.59
N ILE A 115 11.19 -16.66 2.58
CA ILE A 115 12.08 -17.81 2.80
C ILE A 115 11.86 -18.90 1.73
N ASP A 116 10.61 -19.33 1.57
CA ASP A 116 10.26 -20.52 0.78
C ASP A 116 10.16 -20.23 -0.71
N VAL A 117 9.74 -19.01 -1.08
CA VAL A 117 9.42 -18.66 -2.48
C VAL A 117 10.44 -17.69 -3.05
N LEU A 118 10.65 -16.52 -2.43
CA LEU A 118 11.55 -15.53 -3.02
C LEU A 118 13.00 -15.99 -2.97
N GLY A 119 13.45 -16.57 -1.86
CA GLY A 119 14.83 -17.00 -1.68
C GLY A 119 15.80 -15.85 -1.93
N ARG A 120 16.58 -15.92 -3.03
CA ARG A 120 17.54 -14.88 -3.45
C ARG A 120 17.01 -13.94 -4.55
N ARG A 121 15.74 -14.06 -4.93
CA ARG A 121 15.15 -13.30 -6.02
C ARG A 121 14.78 -11.89 -5.56
N CYS A 122 14.83 -10.94 -6.48
CA CYS A 122 14.38 -9.57 -6.23
C CYS A 122 12.87 -9.49 -6.44
N ALA A 123 12.17 -8.95 -5.45
CA ALA A 123 10.73 -8.69 -5.50
C ALA A 123 10.46 -7.27 -4.99
N TYR A 124 9.41 -6.65 -5.52
CA TYR A 124 8.89 -5.40 -4.99
C TYR A 124 7.73 -5.71 -4.04
N ALA A 125 7.85 -5.24 -2.80
CA ALA A 125 6.82 -5.34 -1.78
C ALA A 125 6.01 -4.05 -1.73
N ILE A 126 4.74 -4.11 -2.14
CA ILE A 126 3.81 -2.98 -2.08
C ILE A 126 2.95 -3.13 -0.82
N PRO A 127 3.04 -2.20 0.16
CA PRO A 127 2.38 -2.34 1.45
C PRO A 127 0.91 -1.88 1.39
N LEU A 128 0.06 -2.67 0.71
CA LEU A 128 -1.36 -2.35 0.51
C LEU A 128 -2.10 -2.05 1.82
N GLY A 129 -1.88 -2.88 2.85
CA GLY A 129 -2.54 -2.73 4.15
C GLY A 129 -2.28 -1.37 4.82
N GLU A 130 -1.03 -0.91 4.76
CA GLU A 130 -0.63 0.39 5.31
C GLU A 130 -1.19 1.55 4.50
N TRP A 131 -1.16 1.44 3.16
CA TRP A 131 -1.73 2.48 2.30
C TRP A 131 -3.23 2.64 2.53
N ILE A 132 -3.97 1.54 2.66
CA ILE A 132 -5.40 1.54 2.98
C ILE A 132 -5.65 2.19 4.35
N ALA A 133 -4.87 1.81 5.37
CA ALA A 133 -5.01 2.35 6.73
C ALA A 133 -4.70 3.86 6.83
N THR A 134 -3.93 4.40 5.89
CA THR A 134 -3.48 5.80 5.86
C THR A 134 -4.25 6.66 4.84
N LEU A 135 -5.34 6.13 4.26
CA LEU A 135 -6.19 6.89 3.35
C LEU A 135 -6.76 8.15 4.03
N PRO A 136 -6.81 9.30 3.34
CA PRO A 136 -7.41 10.51 3.88
C PRO A 136 -8.90 10.32 4.18
N LYS A 137 -9.43 11.06 5.17
CA LYS A 137 -10.86 11.07 5.48
C LYS A 137 -11.69 11.37 4.23
N GLY A 138 -12.75 10.59 4.01
CA GLY A 138 -13.59 10.67 2.81
C GLY A 138 -13.14 9.81 1.63
N TYR A 139 -12.01 9.09 1.75
CA TYR A 139 -11.54 8.05 0.81
C TYR A 139 -11.56 6.67 1.46
N GLU A 140 -12.47 6.45 2.40
CA GLU A 140 -12.56 5.17 3.12
C GLU A 140 -13.03 4.07 2.18
N VAL A 141 -12.36 2.91 2.27
CA VAL A 141 -12.76 1.70 1.56
C VAL A 141 -13.69 0.90 2.49
N PRO A 142 -14.96 0.65 2.10
CA PRO A 142 -15.95 0.01 2.98
C PRO A 142 -15.51 -1.36 3.53
N ALA A 143 -14.86 -2.19 2.70
CA ALA A 143 -14.41 -3.53 3.06
C ALA A 143 -13.34 -3.53 4.18
N THR A 144 -12.61 -2.43 4.33
CA THR A 144 -11.45 -2.32 5.22
C THR A 144 -11.60 -1.24 6.26
N HIS A 145 -12.83 -0.79 6.54
CA HIS A 145 -13.12 0.23 7.55
C HIS A 145 -12.51 -0.10 8.94
N ARG A 146 -12.36 -1.40 9.25
CA ARG A 146 -11.67 -1.88 10.46
C ARG A 146 -10.20 -1.46 10.58
N LEU A 147 -9.51 -1.19 9.47
CA LEU A 147 -8.10 -0.82 9.44
C LEU A 147 -7.86 0.65 9.80
N ALA A 148 -8.82 1.54 9.50
CA ALA A 148 -8.70 2.97 9.77
C ALA A 148 -8.74 3.33 11.27
N GLY A 149 -9.35 2.46 12.11
CA GLY A 149 -9.55 2.73 13.55
C GLY A 149 -8.37 2.38 14.47
N GLN A 150 -7.38 1.62 14.01
CA GLN A 150 -6.34 1.06 14.90
C GLN A 150 -5.12 1.98 15.12
N GLY A 151 -5.05 3.14 14.44
CA GLY A 151 -3.91 4.07 14.53
C GLY A 151 -3.92 5.02 15.73
N VAL A 152 -5.03 5.14 16.47
CA VAL A 152 -5.17 6.17 17.54
C VAL A 152 -4.77 5.64 18.93
N VAL A 153 -4.67 4.32 19.12
CA VAL A 153 -4.47 3.73 20.47
C VAL A 153 -2.99 3.53 20.82
N ALA A 154 -2.06 3.65 19.88
CA ALA A 154 -0.64 3.32 20.09
C ALA A 154 0.23 4.45 20.67
N SER A 155 -0.30 5.65 20.94
CA SER A 155 0.49 6.80 21.45
C SER A 155 0.19 7.23 22.89
N ALA A 156 -0.57 6.45 23.67
CA ALA A 156 -0.96 6.83 25.04
C ALA A 156 -0.45 5.87 26.14
N SER A 157 0.63 5.13 25.92
CA SER A 157 1.17 4.21 26.93
C SER A 157 2.70 4.11 26.89
N ALA A 158 3.37 5.24 27.03
CA ALA A 158 4.78 5.30 27.39
C ALA A 158 5.09 6.64 28.05
N ASP A 159 4.45 6.94 29.19
CA ASP A 159 4.89 8.05 30.04
C ASP A 159 4.42 7.86 31.48
N THR A 160 5.04 6.91 32.18
CA THR A 160 5.13 6.89 33.65
C THR A 160 6.39 6.11 34.06
N ALA A 161 7.56 6.67 33.76
CA ALA A 161 8.76 6.39 34.55
C ALA A 161 8.87 7.51 35.58
N THR A 162 8.27 7.30 36.76
CA THR A 162 8.42 8.18 37.92
C THR A 162 9.89 8.17 38.33
N GLU A 163 10.49 9.36 38.27
CA GLU A 163 11.80 9.69 38.80
C GLU A 163 11.92 9.32 40.28
N ASP A 164 13.05 8.71 40.63
CA ASP A 164 13.49 8.48 42.01
C ASP A 164 14.58 9.51 42.34
N PRO A 165 14.35 10.48 43.24
CA PRO A 165 15.42 11.35 43.72
C PRO A 165 15.66 11.13 45.22
N GLY A 166 16.85 10.63 45.55
CA GLY A 166 17.25 10.41 46.94
C GLY A 166 18.76 10.23 47.14
N LEU A 167 19.58 11.18 46.68
CA LEU A 167 20.86 11.53 47.34
C LEU A 167 20.48 12.43 48.54
N ASP A 168 21.04 12.38 49.74
CA ASP A 168 22.46 12.30 50.06
C ASP A 168 22.69 12.20 51.60
N GLN A 169 23.91 11.80 51.98
CA GLN A 169 24.66 12.11 53.22
C GLN A 169 24.31 11.49 54.59
N SER A 170 25.27 10.75 55.17
CA SER A 170 26.13 11.31 56.24
C SER A 170 27.29 10.36 56.60
N ALA A 171 28.50 10.87 56.49
CA ALA A 171 29.69 10.34 57.17
C ALA A 171 29.61 10.63 58.67
N ALA A 172 30.21 9.77 59.52
CA ALA A 172 31.18 10.13 60.57
C ALA A 172 31.34 9.02 61.64
N ALA A 173 32.62 8.81 61.98
CA ALA A 173 33.20 8.15 63.16
C ALA A 173 33.23 6.61 63.20
#